data_AF-B2L584-F1
#
_entry.id   AF-B2L584-F1
#
_cell.length_a   1.000
_cell.length_b   1.000
_cell.length_c   1.000
_cell.angle_alpha   90.00
_cell.angle_beta   90.00
_cell.angle_gamma   90.00
#
_symmetry.space_group_name_H-M   'P 1'
#
loop_
_entity.id
_entity.type
_entity.pdbx_description
1 polymer ?
#
loop_
_entity_poly.entity_id
_entity_poly.type
_entity_poly.pdbx_seq_one_letter_code
_entity_poly.pdbx_strand_id
1 'polypeptide(L)' 'SELGIFIYQHCLGRETYRLVRREQIIGLQKRSVENCFTINHFENNFVTSTRICN' A
#
# COMPACT_ATOMS: atom_id res chain seq x y z
N SER A 1 -19.76 8.02 -12.54
CA SER A 1 -19.26 6.66 -12.26
C SER A 1 -19.62 6.31 -10.83
N GLU A 2 -20.13 5.10 -10.58
CA GLU A 2 -20.56 4.66 -9.23
C GLU A 2 -19.42 4.69 -8.21
N LEU A 3 -18.19 4.41 -8.65
CA LEU A 3 -16.98 4.45 -7.82
C LEU A 3 -16.73 5.83 -7.18
N GLY A 4 -17.03 6.92 -7.89
CA GLY A 4 -16.83 8.28 -7.35
C GLY A 4 -17.76 8.58 -6.17
N ILE A 5 -19.00 8.12 -6.25
CA ILE A 5 -20.00 8.29 -5.19
C ILE A 5 -19.60 7.47 -3.96
N PHE A 6 -19.18 6.23 -4.17
CA PHE A 6 -18.70 5.35 -3.09
C PHE A 6 -17.50 5.95 -2.33
N ILE A 7 -16.49 6.45 -3.07
CA ILE A 7 -15.32 7.10 -2.46
C ILE A 7 -15.74 8.34 -1.67
N TYR A 8 -16.62 9.17 -2.23
CA TYR A 8 -17.11 10.38 -1.56
C TYR A 8 -17.82 10.07 -0.23
N GLN A 9 -18.73 9.09 -0.23
CA GLN A 9 -19.43 8.67 0.99
C GLN A 9 -18.47 8.16 2.07
N HIS A 10 -17.39 7.49 1.68
CA HIS A 10 -16.42 6.95 2.62
C HIS A 10 -15.48 8.02 3.21
N CYS A 11 -15.11 9.02 2.41
CA CYS A 11 -14.16 10.07 2.77
C CYS A 11 -14.81 11.33 3.37
N LEU A 12 -16.12 11.50 3.25
CA LEU A 12 -16.83 12.67 3.76
C LEU A 12 -16.56 12.87 5.27
N GLY A 13 -16.12 14.08 5.65
CA GLY A 13 -15.83 14.43 7.04
C GLY A 13 -14.53 13.85 7.60
N ARG A 14 -13.72 13.16 6.79
CA ARG A 14 -12.39 12.66 7.16
C ARG A 14 -11.31 13.49 6.46
N GLU A 15 -10.15 13.62 7.10
CA GLU A 15 -8.98 14.15 6.41
C GLU A 15 -8.59 13.22 5.25
N THR A 16 -8.33 13.82 4.10
CA THR A 16 -7.90 13.09 2.91
C THR A 16 -6.51 13.57 2.49
N TYR A 17 -5.68 12.62 2.09
CA TYR A 17 -4.30 12.88 1.70
C TYR A 17 -4.07 12.39 0.28
N ARG A 18 -3.58 13.27 -0.58
CA ARG A 18 -3.18 12.87 -1.92
C ARG A 18 -1.82 12.19 -1.83
N LEU A 19 -1.76 10.91 -2.19
CA LEU A 19 -0.48 10.22 -2.36
C LEU A 19 0.27 10.84 -3.53
N VAL A 20 1.40 11.48 -3.24
CA VAL A 20 2.35 11.97 -4.24
C VAL A 20 3.47 10.96 -4.34
N ARG A 21 3.78 10.53 -5.58
CA ARG A 21 4.96 9.69 -5.82
C ARG A 21 6.18 10.54 -5.49
N ARG A 22 6.95 10.15 -4.48
CA ARG A 22 8.27 10.73 -4.24
C ARG A 22 9.12 10.39 -5.47
N GLU A 23 9.60 11.40 -6.18
CA GLU A 23 10.72 11.20 -7.11
C GLU A 23 11.87 10.58 -6.31
N GLN A 24 12.70 9.74 -6.97
CA GLN A 24 13.74 8.97 -6.29
C GLN A 24 14.55 9.88 -5.37
N ILE A 25 14.30 9.76 -4.06
CA ILE A 25 15.10 10.47 -3.06
C ILE A 25 16.52 9.97 -3.26
N ILE A 26 17.46 10.89 -3.50
CA ILE A 26 18.89 10.58 -3.61
C ILE A 26 19.28 9.81 -2.34
N GLY A 27 19.70 8.56 -2.50
CA GLY A 27 20.04 7.67 -1.38
C GLY A 27 18.98 6.62 -1.00
N LEU A 28 17.77 6.68 -1.56
CA LEU A 28 16.76 5.62 -1.39
C LEU A 28 16.83 4.65 -2.58
N GLN A 29 17.70 3.64 -2.49
CA GLN A 29 17.73 2.56 -3.47
C GLN A 29 16.51 1.66 -3.27
N LYS A 30 15.79 1.38 -4.36
CA LYS A 30 14.78 0.32 -4.33
C LYS A 30 15.50 -1.00 -4.07
N ARG A 31 14.98 -1.73 -3.11
CA ARG A 31 15.35 -3.10 -2.78
C ARG A 31 15.34 -3.96 -4.05
N SER A 32 16.41 -4.72 -4.30
CA SER A 32 16.47 -5.75 -5.34
C SER A 32 15.31 -6.72 -5.18
N VAL A 33 14.72 -7.11 -6.31
CA VAL A 33 13.58 -8.04 -6.34
C VAL A 33 14.01 -9.51 -6.37
N GLU A 34 15.33 -9.76 -6.34
CA GLU A 34 15.93 -11.10 -6.46
C GLU A 34 15.81 -11.87 -5.14
N ASN A 35 16.02 -11.19 -4.01
CA ASN A 35 15.99 -11.79 -2.67
C ASN A 35 14.73 -11.36 -1.91
N CYS A 36 13.60 -11.99 -2.23
CA CYS A 36 12.35 -11.77 -1.51
C CYS A 36 11.98 -12.95 -0.61
N PHE A 37 11.36 -12.66 0.52
CA PHE A 37 10.68 -13.63 1.36
C PHE A 37 9.22 -13.21 1.59
N THR A 38 8.39 -14.18 1.94
CA THR A 38 6.96 -13.95 2.18
C THR A 38 6.66 -14.17 3.65
N ILE A 39 6.03 -13.19 4.28
CA ILE A 39 5.46 -13.33 5.62
C ILE A 39 3.96 -13.57 5.45
N ASN A 40 3.50 -14.73 5.90
CA ASN A 40 2.06 -15.01 6.02
C ASN A 40 1.62 -14.63 7.43
N HIS A 41 0.69 -13.71 7.54
CA HIS A 41 0.11 -13.30 8.81
C HIS A 41 -1.40 -13.54 8.79
N PHE A 42 -1.92 -13.89 9.96
CA PHE A 42 -3.34 -14.11 10.18
C PHE A 42 -3.88 -12.87 10.88
N GLU A 43 -4.52 -11.99 10.13
CA GLU A 43 -5.21 -10.83 10.71
C GLU A 43 -6.55 -11.26 11.36
N ASN A 44 -7.05 -12.46 11.01
CA ASN A 44 -8.22 -13.16 11.56
C ASN A 44 -8.29 -14.60 10.95
N ASN A 45 -9.47 -15.07 10.53
CA ASN A 45 -9.66 -16.32 9.75
C ASN A 45 -9.07 -16.30 8.32
N PHE A 46 -8.48 -15.19 7.90
CA PHE A 46 -7.89 -15.04 6.56
C PHE A 46 -6.37 -14.98 6.66
N VAL A 47 -5.71 -15.69 5.75
CA VAL A 47 -4.25 -15.59 5.56
C VAL A 47 -3.98 -14.41 4.64
N THR A 48 -3.20 -13.44 5.13
CA THR A 48 -2.68 -12.33 4.33
C THR A 48 -1.19 -12.53 4.12
N SER A 49 -0.73 -12.42 2.87
CA SER A 49 0.68 -12.62 2.50
C SER A 49 1.34 -11.29 2.14
N THR A 50 2.44 -10.96 2.83
CA THR A 50 3.27 -9.79 2.55
C THR A 50 4.60 -10.25 1.95
N ARG A 51 4.89 -9.82 0.71
CA ARG A 51 6.17 -10.10 0.04
C ARG A 51 7.15 -8.96 0.31
N ILE A 52 8.25 -9.27 0.99
CA ILE A 52 9.31 -8.33 1.33
C ILE A 52 10.55 -8.70 0.52
N CYS A 53 11.06 -7.74 -0.24
CA CYS A 53 12.29 -7.87 -1.04
C CYS A 53 13.42 -7.05 -0.39
N ASN A 54 14.69 -7.34 -0.71
CA ASN A 54 15.90 -6.78 -0.08
C ASN A 54 16.62 -5.74 -0.92
#